data_AF-A0A7S4I3U8-F1
#
_entry.id   AF-A0A7S4I3U8-F1
#
_cell.length_a   1.000
_cell.length_b   1.000
_cell.length_c   1.000
_cell.angle_alpha   90.00
_cell.angle_beta   90.00
_cell.angle_gamma   90.00
#
_symmetry.space_group_name_H-M   'P 1'
#
loop_
_entity.id
_entity.type
_entity.pdbx_description
1 polymer ?
#
loop_
_entity_poly.entity_id
_entity_poly.type
_entity_poly.pdbx_seq_one_letter_code
_entity_poly.pdbx_strand_id
1 'polypeptide(L)'
;SAARGERASKSPPPVFGSPLPALRAPRCSPLSSSALTHMLRLLLLLLAVLSASAKPAVRPSLEAGRAPLLSEAVGDKAQLTLDPLDYRSSSQGPIMPAELEAASKEQYDEIDAVIDRATRTAGWLPIIPQYKRGMQWAWQQWEFTIVERLWRLACYNMLVPLGLLLYTHWTYSGEKSYKWWRLQKEHALFEPLMAIANGWNYLLPFATFVTTFFVGHSHEFWRKSYSMSRSVQGRLNDLGLICGSHASRSPQGGLSSSAAQFLDDNARNLRLLHYLFYADLCYRKQVRQDSTIAFASIRLLLSFDRVNCVAPGLTRLRARGLLTTREYETLVHLGLPPSRWYLVVLEWIAARISTAQKKGILIGDAGFEKLALEKCCDLRSACMTIPDELAARMPLAYVHFTHCLVDILLLIAPFGLYPNLGCFAIPMTGLFALFYRGLLELSKSFLDPFGNRRVSISGLSADISVDCLLGESNAGSVIWPQGAKKFPWELKLSTDTNPGPLPDTPYR
;
A
#
# COMPACT_ATOMS: atom_id res chain seq x y z
N SER A 1 29.32 43.13 29.18
CA SER A 1 28.43 44.27 28.87
C SER A 1 27.09 43.67 28.47
N ALA A 2 25.99 43.66 29.22
CA ALA A 2 25.58 44.12 30.55
C ALA A 2 24.46 43.12 30.99
N ALA A 3 24.44 42.47 32.16
CA ALA A 3 24.27 42.95 33.53
C ALA A 3 22.94 43.69 33.81
N ARG A 4 21.97 42.97 34.40
CA ARG A 4 20.90 43.40 35.35
C ARG A 4 20.25 42.10 35.86
N GLY A 5 20.17 41.74 37.14
CA GLY A 5 20.26 42.50 38.39
C GLY A 5 18.88 42.60 39.03
N GLU A 6 18.78 42.20 40.32
CA GLU A 6 17.65 42.34 41.26
C GLU A 6 16.66 41.17 41.34
N ARG A 7 16.19 40.69 42.51
CA ARG A 7 16.42 41.04 43.92
C ARG A 7 15.95 39.85 44.78
N ALA A 8 16.70 39.55 45.82
CA ALA A 8 16.34 38.59 46.87
C ALA A 8 15.37 39.24 47.88
N SER A 9 14.29 38.54 48.24
CA SER A 9 13.52 38.81 49.45
C SER A 9 13.70 37.66 50.44
N LYS A 10 14.22 38.02 51.63
CA LYS A 10 14.39 37.14 52.79
C LYS A 10 13.05 36.99 53.50
N SER A 11 12.60 35.76 53.72
CA SER A 11 11.54 35.43 54.68
C SER A 11 12.14 34.71 55.91
N PRO A 12 11.60 34.94 57.12
CA PRO A 12 12.15 34.40 58.37
C PRO A 12 11.80 32.91 58.57
N PRO A 13 12.56 32.17 59.42
CA PRO A 13 12.31 30.76 59.69
C PRO A 13 11.09 30.58 60.62
N PRO A 14 10.22 29.58 60.39
CA PRO A 14 9.19 29.24 61.35
C PRO A 14 9.74 28.41 62.52
N VAL A 15 9.21 28.74 63.68
CA VAL A 15 9.47 28.21 65.01
C VAL A 15 9.06 26.74 65.13
N PHE A 16 9.93 25.93 65.71
CA PHE A 16 9.66 24.57 66.17
C PHE A 16 8.75 24.57 67.41
N GLY A 17 7.69 23.77 67.41
CA GLY A 17 7.02 23.36 68.65
C GLY A 17 5.55 23.01 68.49
N SER A 18 5.24 21.70 68.38
CA SER A 18 4.08 21.00 69.00
C SER A 18 4.08 19.51 68.59
N PRO A 19 3.81 18.56 69.51
CA PRO A 19 3.82 17.14 69.20
C PRO A 19 2.52 16.70 68.52
N LEU A 20 2.63 15.94 67.42
CA LEU A 20 1.51 15.28 66.74
C LEU A 20 1.12 13.96 67.46
N PRO A 21 -0.17 13.61 67.49
CA PRO A 21 -0.65 12.37 68.10
C PRO A 21 -0.33 11.15 67.22
N ALA A 22 -0.06 10.01 67.86
CA ALA A 22 0.22 8.74 67.21
C ALA A 22 -0.92 8.29 66.27
N LEU A 23 -0.68 8.39 64.95
CA LEU A 23 -1.49 7.76 63.91
C LEU A 23 -1.24 6.24 63.93
N ARG A 24 -2.24 5.47 64.37
CA ARG A 24 -2.28 4.02 64.16
C ARG A 24 -2.32 3.72 62.66
N ALA A 25 -1.34 2.94 62.19
CA ALA A 25 -1.35 2.39 60.84
C ALA A 25 -2.60 1.50 60.64
N PRO A 26 -3.35 1.66 59.52
CA PRO A 26 -4.41 0.72 59.17
C PRO A 26 -3.78 -0.63 58.85
N ARG A 27 -4.27 -1.69 59.50
CA ARG A 27 -3.93 -3.07 59.17
C ARG A 27 -4.41 -3.36 57.75
N CYS A 28 -3.49 -3.43 56.78
CA CYS A 28 -3.78 -4.04 55.48
C CYS A 28 -4.10 -5.52 55.71
N SER A 29 -5.36 -5.90 55.52
CA SER A 29 -5.75 -7.29 55.34
C SER A 29 -5.12 -7.80 54.03
N PRO A 30 -4.60 -9.03 54.00
CA PRO A 30 -4.09 -9.62 52.77
C PRO A 30 -5.23 -9.69 51.74
N LEU A 31 -5.00 -9.15 50.54
CA LEU A 31 -5.86 -9.34 49.39
C LEU A 31 -6.19 -10.82 49.25
N SER A 32 -7.48 -11.18 49.25
CA SER A 32 -7.88 -12.57 49.10
C SER A 32 -7.41 -13.07 47.74
N SER A 33 -6.68 -14.19 47.72
CA SER A 33 -6.15 -14.82 46.51
C SER A 33 -7.24 -15.08 45.45
N SER A 34 -8.51 -15.15 45.86
CA SER A 34 -9.67 -15.30 44.99
C SER A 34 -9.83 -14.17 43.97
N ALA A 35 -9.65 -12.89 44.34
CA ALA A 35 -9.90 -11.77 43.44
C ALA A 35 -8.88 -11.72 42.29
N LEU A 36 -7.59 -11.95 42.60
CA LEU A 36 -6.53 -12.07 41.61
C LEU A 36 -6.77 -13.27 40.68
N THR A 37 -7.22 -14.40 41.24
CA THR A 37 -7.50 -15.62 40.46
C THR A 37 -8.69 -15.43 39.51
N HIS A 38 -9.74 -14.72 39.93
CA HIS A 38 -10.88 -14.41 39.07
C HIS A 38 -10.50 -13.44 37.94
N MET A 39 -9.66 -12.45 38.22
CA MET A 39 -9.17 -11.51 37.21
C MET A 39 -8.27 -12.20 36.19
N LEU A 40 -7.36 -13.08 36.63
CA LEU A 40 -6.52 -13.88 35.75
C LEU A 40 -7.34 -14.83 34.88
N ARG A 41 -8.38 -15.45 35.45
CA ARG A 41 -9.31 -16.30 34.69
C ARG A 41 -10.10 -15.52 33.66
N LEU A 42 -10.56 -14.31 33.99
CA LEU A 42 -11.26 -13.43 33.05
C LEU A 42 -10.35 -12.98 31.90
N LEU A 43 -9.10 -12.64 32.22
CA LEU A 43 -8.08 -12.29 31.23
C LEU A 43 -7.76 -13.48 30.32
N LEU A 44 -7.58 -14.69 30.89
CA LEU A 44 -7.38 -15.92 30.12
C LEU A 44 -8.60 -16.29 29.27
N LEU A 45 -9.82 -16.05 29.75
CA LEU A 45 -11.05 -16.24 28.98
C LEU A 45 -11.15 -15.24 27.82
N LEU A 46 -10.82 -13.97 28.05
CA LEU A 46 -10.75 -12.96 26.99
C LEU A 46 -9.68 -13.32 25.96
N LEU A 47 -8.49 -13.75 26.38
CA LEU A 47 -7.44 -14.23 25.49
C LEU A 47 -7.87 -15.50 24.73
N ALA A 48 -8.59 -16.42 25.37
CA ALA A 48 -9.13 -17.62 24.74
C ALA A 48 -10.24 -17.29 23.73
N VAL A 49 -11.12 -16.34 24.01
CA VAL A 49 -12.16 -15.86 23.09
C VAL A 49 -11.54 -15.13 21.89
N LEU A 50 -10.54 -14.28 22.13
CA LEU A 50 -9.78 -13.60 21.08
C LEU A 50 -9.00 -14.61 20.22
N SER A 51 -8.40 -15.63 20.83
CA SER A 51 -7.73 -16.73 20.12
C SER A 51 -8.72 -17.60 19.33
N ALA A 52 -9.90 -17.88 19.88
CA ALA A 52 -10.95 -18.64 19.20
C ALA A 52 -11.55 -17.87 18.00
N SER A 53 -11.62 -16.54 18.08
CA SER A 53 -12.03 -15.68 16.97
C SER A 53 -10.97 -15.56 15.87
N ALA A 54 -9.74 -16.01 16.11
CA ALA A 54 -8.61 -15.96 15.18
C ALA A 54 -8.38 -17.28 14.41
N LYS A 55 -9.34 -18.22 14.40
CA LYS A 55 -9.19 -19.47 13.61
C LYS A 55 -9.19 -19.18 12.10
N PRO A 56 -8.10 -19.49 11.35
CA PRO A 56 -8.23 -19.76 9.93
C PRO A 56 -9.06 -21.04 9.74
N ALA A 57 -9.94 -21.03 8.75
CA ALA A 57 -10.78 -22.17 8.40
C ALA A 57 -9.92 -23.32 7.83
N VAL A 58 -9.38 -24.16 8.71
CA VAL A 58 -8.82 -25.47 8.34
C VAL A 58 -9.54 -26.51 9.19
N ARG A 59 -10.32 -27.38 8.52
CA ARG A 59 -10.97 -28.54 9.14
C ARG A 59 -9.90 -29.61 9.39
N PRO A 60 -9.70 -30.10 10.63
CA PRO A 60 -8.99 -31.35 10.82
C PRO A 60 -9.99 -32.52 10.79
N SER A 61 -9.63 -33.56 10.03
CA SER A 61 -10.22 -34.88 10.14
C SER A 61 -9.86 -35.50 11.49
N LEU A 62 -10.88 -36.01 12.19
CA LEU A 62 -10.74 -36.74 13.45
C LEU A 62 -10.17 -38.14 13.18
N GLU A 63 -8.96 -38.40 13.66
CA GLU A 63 -8.54 -39.75 14.05
C GLU A 63 -8.02 -39.72 15.49
N ALA A 64 -8.51 -40.65 16.29
CA ALA A 64 -8.29 -40.75 17.72
C ALA A 64 -7.13 -41.71 18.03
N GLY A 65 -6.25 -41.33 18.97
CA GLY A 65 -5.41 -42.29 19.67
C GLY A 65 -4.05 -41.77 20.15
N ARG A 66 -3.88 -41.77 21.48
CA ARG A 66 -2.65 -41.58 22.28
C ARG A 66 -2.15 -40.14 22.49
N ALA A 67 -2.12 -39.74 23.76
CA ALA A 67 -1.49 -38.52 24.25
C ALA A 67 0.03 -38.74 24.44
N PRO A 68 0.90 -38.00 23.74
CA PRO A 68 2.32 -37.97 24.04
C PRO A 68 2.66 -36.83 25.01
N LEU A 69 3.78 -37.02 25.72
CA LEU A 69 4.37 -36.10 26.68
C LEU A 69 4.63 -34.71 26.06
N LEU A 70 4.26 -33.66 26.80
CA LEU A 70 4.23 -32.25 26.37
C LEU A 70 5.58 -31.66 25.92
N SER A 71 6.72 -32.33 26.14
CA SER A 71 8.04 -31.85 25.72
C SER A 71 8.48 -32.28 24.32
N GLU A 72 7.93 -33.36 23.75
CA GLU A 72 8.22 -33.78 22.35
C GLU A 72 7.20 -33.22 21.35
N ALA A 73 5.99 -32.86 21.79
CA ALA A 73 4.92 -32.35 20.92
C ALA A 73 5.17 -30.93 20.35
N VAL A 74 6.15 -30.20 20.89
CA VAL A 74 6.51 -28.84 20.45
C VAL A 74 7.75 -28.86 19.52
N GLY A 75 8.45 -29.99 19.40
CA GLY A 75 9.73 -30.10 18.69
C GLY A 75 9.66 -29.94 17.16
N ASP A 76 8.63 -30.48 16.51
CA ASP A 76 8.56 -30.51 15.03
C ASP A 76 7.36 -29.77 14.42
N LYS A 77 6.34 -29.43 15.21
CA LYS A 77 5.10 -28.81 14.70
C LYS A 77 5.10 -27.28 14.66
N ALA A 78 6.18 -26.66 15.10
CA ALA A 78 6.39 -25.21 14.99
C ALA A 78 7.33 -24.84 13.84
N GLN A 79 7.55 -25.73 12.86
CA GLN A 79 7.99 -25.26 11.55
C GLN A 79 6.87 -24.39 10.98
N LEU A 80 7.09 -23.08 11.02
CA LEU A 80 6.25 -22.12 10.32
C LEU A 80 6.30 -22.51 8.84
N THR A 81 5.33 -23.29 8.37
CA THR A 81 5.10 -23.54 6.95
C THR A 81 4.64 -22.22 6.35
N LEU A 82 5.61 -21.35 6.08
CA LEU A 82 5.42 -20.19 5.22
C LEU A 82 4.93 -20.76 3.90
N ASP A 83 3.69 -20.46 3.52
CA ASP A 83 3.24 -20.74 2.16
C ASP A 83 4.22 -20.00 1.23
N PRO A 84 5.02 -20.71 0.41
CA PRO A 84 5.97 -20.08 -0.48
C PRO A 84 5.27 -19.11 -1.44
N LEU A 85 3.97 -19.32 -1.70
CA LEU A 85 3.15 -18.47 -2.57
C LEU A 85 2.81 -17.12 -1.90
N ASP A 86 2.63 -17.08 -0.58
CA ASP A 86 2.32 -15.85 0.16
C ASP A 86 3.56 -14.94 0.33
N TYR A 87 4.76 -15.53 0.35
CA TYR A 87 6.01 -14.81 0.57
C TYR A 87 6.85 -14.51 -0.67
N ARG A 88 6.45 -15.01 -1.84
CA ARG A 88 7.22 -14.79 -3.08
C ARG A 88 7.39 -13.32 -3.42
N SER A 89 8.64 -12.93 -3.68
CA SER A 89 8.97 -11.66 -4.32
C SER A 89 8.08 -11.46 -5.55
N SER A 90 7.57 -10.23 -5.77
CA SER A 90 6.78 -9.89 -6.97
C SER A 90 7.50 -10.29 -8.26
N SER A 91 8.84 -10.31 -8.25
CA SER A 91 9.67 -10.73 -9.39
C SER A 91 9.63 -12.23 -9.70
N GLN A 92 9.17 -13.08 -8.78
CA GLN A 92 9.20 -14.54 -8.93
C GLN A 92 7.90 -15.13 -9.52
N GLY A 93 6.82 -14.34 -9.59
CA GLY A 93 5.50 -14.79 -10.03
C GLY A 93 4.94 -15.97 -9.20
N PRO A 94 3.64 -16.27 -9.24
CA PRO A 94 3.16 -17.55 -8.77
C PRO A 94 3.69 -18.63 -9.73
N ILE A 95 3.93 -19.84 -9.24
CA ILE A 95 3.80 -20.99 -10.13
C ILE A 95 2.33 -20.93 -10.52
N MET A 96 2.04 -20.44 -11.73
CA MET A 96 0.68 -20.54 -12.28
C MET A 96 0.25 -21.99 -12.07
N PRO A 97 -0.94 -22.23 -11.48
CA PRO A 97 -1.42 -23.59 -11.27
C PRO A 97 -1.26 -24.36 -12.59
N ALA A 98 -0.79 -25.61 -12.50
CA ALA A 98 -0.39 -26.40 -13.66
C ALA A 98 -1.50 -26.52 -14.70
N GLU A 99 -2.75 -26.41 -14.26
CA GLU A 99 -3.95 -26.39 -15.08
C GLU A 99 -4.74 -25.12 -14.73
N LEU A 100 -4.68 -24.11 -15.59
CA LEU A 100 -5.73 -23.10 -15.63
C LEU A 100 -6.84 -23.68 -16.50
N GLU A 101 -8.04 -23.81 -15.94
CA GLU A 101 -9.24 -24.02 -16.74
C GLU A 101 -9.29 -22.95 -17.84
N ALA A 102 -9.80 -23.35 -19.02
CA ALA A 102 -9.99 -22.42 -20.13
C ALA A 102 -10.74 -21.17 -19.63
N ALA A 103 -10.25 -19.99 -20.00
CA ALA A 103 -10.75 -18.75 -19.44
C ALA A 103 -12.27 -18.62 -19.63
N SER A 104 -13.00 -18.38 -18.53
CA SER A 104 -14.46 -18.25 -18.59
C SER A 104 -14.86 -16.98 -19.35
N LYS A 105 -16.12 -16.92 -19.79
CA LYS A 105 -16.66 -15.69 -20.41
C LYS A 105 -16.54 -14.50 -19.46
N GLU A 106 -16.82 -14.67 -18.17
CA GLU A 106 -16.67 -13.58 -17.19
C GLU A 106 -15.23 -13.09 -17.09
N GLN A 107 -14.24 -13.99 -17.18
CA GLN A 107 -12.83 -13.59 -17.17
C GLN A 107 -12.46 -12.78 -18.43
N TYR A 108 -13.00 -13.11 -19.59
CA TYR A 108 -12.81 -12.31 -20.80
C TYR A 108 -13.46 -10.94 -20.71
N ASP A 109 -14.67 -10.85 -20.17
CA ASP A 109 -15.36 -9.58 -19.92
C ASP A 109 -14.57 -8.73 -18.90
N GLU A 110 -13.97 -9.37 -17.90
CA GLU A 110 -13.10 -8.75 -16.91
C GLU A 110 -11.80 -8.22 -17.55
N ILE A 111 -11.14 -9.00 -18.40
CA ILE A 111 -9.96 -8.59 -19.18
C ILE A 111 -10.30 -7.40 -20.08
N ASP A 112 -11.43 -7.44 -20.77
CA ASP A 112 -11.87 -6.34 -21.63
C ASP A 112 -12.10 -5.07 -20.82
N ALA A 113 -12.72 -5.18 -19.64
CA ALA A 113 -12.90 -4.06 -18.74
C ALA A 113 -11.55 -3.48 -18.25
N VAL A 114 -10.53 -4.31 -18.02
CA VAL A 114 -9.16 -3.82 -17.73
C VAL A 114 -8.63 -3.04 -18.93
N ILE A 115 -8.70 -3.61 -20.13
CA ILE A 115 -8.18 -2.98 -21.35
C ILE A 115 -8.88 -1.64 -21.59
N ASP A 116 -10.20 -1.59 -21.44
CA ASP A 116 -11.02 -0.39 -21.64
C ASP A 116 -10.74 0.70 -20.59
N ARG A 117 -10.26 0.35 -19.39
CA ARG A 117 -9.76 1.34 -18.40
C ARG A 117 -8.33 1.74 -18.70
N ALA A 118 -7.47 0.77 -18.99
CA ALA A 118 -6.05 0.97 -19.24
C ALA A 118 -5.79 1.75 -20.53
N THR A 119 -6.68 1.72 -21.53
CA THR A 119 -6.55 2.39 -22.85
C THR A 119 -7.18 3.77 -22.92
N ARG A 120 -7.85 4.24 -21.86
CA ARG A 120 -8.48 5.56 -21.86
C ARG A 120 -7.43 6.64 -22.14
N THR A 121 -7.87 7.69 -22.83
CA THR A 121 -7.07 8.89 -23.12
C THR A 121 -7.68 10.16 -22.52
N ALA A 122 -8.78 10.04 -21.78
CA ALA A 122 -9.42 11.13 -21.06
C ALA A 122 -10.21 10.61 -19.83
N GLY A 123 -10.62 11.54 -18.96
CA GLY A 123 -11.58 11.26 -17.88
C GLY A 123 -11.00 10.41 -16.74
N TRP A 124 -9.76 10.69 -16.35
CA TRP A 124 -9.10 9.97 -15.26
C TRP A 124 -9.70 10.33 -13.91
N LEU A 125 -9.91 9.30 -13.08
CA LEU A 125 -10.01 9.50 -11.65
C LEU A 125 -8.66 10.01 -11.13
N PRO A 126 -8.63 10.84 -10.08
CA PRO A 126 -7.35 11.29 -9.52
C PRO A 126 -6.53 10.08 -9.07
N ILE A 127 -5.19 10.15 -9.24
CA ILE A 127 -4.27 9.05 -8.87
C ILE A 127 -4.52 8.61 -7.43
N ILE A 128 -4.81 9.57 -6.55
CA ILE A 128 -5.17 9.39 -5.16
C ILE A 128 -6.43 10.21 -4.91
N PRO A 129 -7.43 9.70 -4.18
CA PRO A 129 -8.57 10.49 -3.74
C PRO A 129 -8.10 11.79 -3.06
N GLN A 130 -8.45 12.93 -3.65
CA GLN A 130 -8.02 14.23 -3.14
C GLN A 130 -8.92 14.68 -2.00
N TYR A 131 -8.31 15.22 -0.95
CA TYR A 131 -9.03 15.92 0.10
C TYR A 131 -9.79 17.11 -0.50
N LYS A 132 -11.12 17.13 -0.33
CA LYS A 132 -11.95 18.29 -0.68
C LYS A 132 -11.93 19.28 0.48
N ARG A 133 -11.80 20.57 0.17
CA ARG A 133 -11.76 21.64 1.18
C ARG A 133 -13.04 21.60 2.03
N GLY A 134 -12.87 21.57 3.35
CA GLY A 134 -13.95 21.67 4.32
C GLY A 134 -13.85 20.60 5.40
N MET A 135 -13.79 21.03 6.66
CA MET A 135 -13.72 20.10 7.80
C MET A 135 -14.94 19.16 7.82
N GLN A 136 -16.14 19.68 7.52
CA GLN A 136 -17.38 18.90 7.52
C GLN A 136 -17.37 17.78 6.49
N TRP A 137 -16.78 17.99 5.31
CA TRP A 137 -16.72 16.97 4.26
C TRP A 137 -15.99 15.71 4.75
N ALA A 138 -14.86 15.88 5.43
CA ALA A 138 -14.08 14.77 5.98
C ALA A 138 -14.86 13.96 7.02
N TRP A 139 -15.65 14.64 7.88
CA TRP A 139 -16.50 13.97 8.87
C TRP A 139 -17.72 13.26 8.27
N GLN A 140 -18.17 13.67 7.08
CA GLN A 140 -19.28 13.05 6.37
C GLN A 140 -18.84 11.85 5.52
N GLN A 141 -17.54 11.65 5.28
CA GLN A 141 -17.08 10.49 4.54
C GLN A 141 -17.18 9.24 5.41
N TRP A 142 -17.93 8.26 4.92
CA TRP A 142 -17.94 6.92 5.50
C TRP A 142 -16.96 6.02 4.75
N GLU A 143 -17.08 5.97 3.42
CA GLU A 143 -16.26 5.12 2.58
C GLU A 143 -14.77 5.49 2.64
N PHE A 144 -13.91 4.47 2.66
CA PHE A 144 -12.46 4.62 2.69
C PHE A 144 -11.94 5.34 3.94
N THR A 145 -12.74 5.37 5.01
CA THR A 145 -12.34 5.98 6.28
C THR A 145 -11.98 4.93 7.33
N ILE A 146 -11.22 5.40 8.31
CA ILE A 146 -10.85 4.60 9.49
C ILE A 146 -12.11 4.14 10.24
N VAL A 147 -13.17 4.96 10.25
CA VAL A 147 -14.41 4.70 10.99
C VAL A 147 -15.18 3.53 10.38
N GLU A 148 -15.35 3.50 9.06
CA GLU A 148 -16.04 2.42 8.33
C GLU A 148 -15.49 1.04 8.72
N ARG A 149 -14.17 0.94 8.89
CA ARG A 149 -13.56 -0.35 9.21
C ARG A 149 -13.55 -0.65 10.70
N LEU A 150 -13.23 0.32 11.53
CA LEU A 150 -12.87 0.08 12.92
C LEU A 150 -14.02 0.27 13.91
N TRP A 151 -15.20 0.70 13.46
CA TRP A 151 -16.33 0.90 14.37
C TRP A 151 -16.68 -0.37 15.17
N ARG A 152 -16.59 -1.57 14.58
CA ARG A 152 -16.85 -2.83 15.29
C ARG A 152 -15.84 -3.06 16.42
N LEU A 153 -14.56 -2.88 16.12
CA LEU A 153 -13.49 -2.99 17.11
C LEU A 153 -13.66 -1.94 18.23
N ALA A 154 -14.02 -0.71 17.86
CA ALA A 154 -14.34 0.34 18.82
C ALA A 154 -15.51 -0.09 19.71
N CYS A 155 -16.62 -0.56 19.14
CA CYS A 155 -17.75 -1.10 19.90
C CYS A 155 -17.34 -2.23 20.85
N TYR A 156 -16.54 -3.20 20.40
CA TYR A 156 -16.03 -4.26 21.28
C TYR A 156 -15.23 -3.70 22.46
N ASN A 157 -14.37 -2.71 22.22
CA ASN A 157 -13.61 -2.04 23.30
C ASN A 157 -14.51 -1.20 24.23
N MET A 158 -15.66 -0.72 23.76
CA MET A 158 -16.66 0.00 24.57
C MET A 158 -17.50 -0.95 25.44
N LEU A 159 -17.72 -2.20 25.01
CA LEU A 159 -18.50 -3.19 25.75
C LEU A 159 -17.83 -3.63 27.05
N VAL A 160 -16.49 -3.70 27.09
CA VAL A 160 -15.73 -4.09 28.29
C VAL A 160 -15.93 -3.12 29.47
N PRO A 161 -15.68 -1.79 29.35
CA PRO A 161 -15.92 -0.86 30.44
C PRO A 161 -17.42 -0.71 30.76
N LEU A 162 -18.31 -0.94 29.78
CA LEU A 162 -19.75 -1.03 30.05
C LEU A 162 -20.06 -2.23 30.95
N GLY A 163 -19.46 -3.39 30.69
CA GLY A 163 -19.57 -4.57 31.55
C GLY A 163 -19.05 -4.29 32.97
N LEU A 164 -17.91 -3.60 33.11
CA LEU A 164 -17.37 -3.18 34.41
C LEU A 164 -18.32 -2.22 35.14
N LEU A 165 -18.94 -1.28 34.41
CA LEU A 165 -19.93 -0.34 34.96
C LEU A 165 -21.17 -1.07 35.47
N LEU A 166 -21.72 -1.99 34.68
CA LEU A 166 -22.89 -2.77 35.08
C LEU A 166 -22.58 -3.70 36.26
N TYR A 167 -21.40 -4.33 36.26
CA TYR A 167 -20.95 -5.20 37.34
C TYR A 167 -20.81 -4.44 38.66
N THR A 168 -20.10 -3.31 38.66
CA THR A 168 -19.90 -2.49 39.86
C THR A 168 -21.22 -1.94 40.39
N HIS A 169 -22.11 -1.48 39.50
CA HIS A 169 -23.45 -1.04 39.87
C HIS A 169 -24.29 -2.16 40.48
N TRP A 170 -24.27 -3.35 39.90
CA TRP A 170 -24.99 -4.52 40.42
C TRP A 170 -24.51 -4.90 41.82
N THR A 171 -23.19 -4.92 42.05
CA THR A 171 -22.62 -5.27 43.37
C THR A 171 -22.92 -4.25 44.47
N TYR A 172 -23.14 -2.98 44.14
CA TYR A 172 -23.31 -1.88 45.10
C TYR A 172 -24.71 -1.24 45.10
N SER A 173 -25.69 -1.84 44.42
CA SER A 173 -27.05 -1.29 44.25
C SER A 173 -27.78 -1.01 45.58
N GLY A 174 -27.36 -1.62 46.68
CA GLY A 174 -27.93 -1.41 48.02
C GLY A 174 -27.36 -0.24 48.82
N GLU A 175 -26.25 0.38 48.40
CA GLU A 175 -25.59 1.43 49.17
C GLU A 175 -26.04 2.84 48.76
N LYS A 176 -26.63 3.60 49.70
CA LYS A 176 -27.17 4.95 49.47
C LYS A 176 -26.14 5.99 49.02
N SER A 177 -24.84 5.70 49.10
CA SER A 177 -23.75 6.62 48.72
C SER A 177 -23.11 6.28 47.36
N TYR A 178 -23.56 5.21 46.69
CA TYR A 178 -22.91 4.73 45.47
C TYR A 178 -23.11 5.69 44.29
N LYS A 179 -22.03 6.32 43.81
CA LYS A 179 -22.08 7.13 42.58
C LYS A 179 -21.92 6.19 41.39
N TRP A 180 -23.02 5.93 40.69
CA TRP A 180 -23.06 4.97 39.59
C TRP A 180 -22.08 5.27 38.45
N TRP A 181 -21.67 6.52 38.25
CA TRP A 181 -20.78 6.93 37.16
C TRP A 181 -19.29 6.75 37.45
N ARG A 182 -18.87 6.39 38.67
CA ARG A 182 -17.45 6.28 39.03
C ARG A 182 -17.19 5.13 40.00
N LEU A 183 -16.10 4.38 39.74
CA LEU A 183 -15.59 3.37 40.65
C LEU A 183 -15.18 4.01 41.99
N GLN A 184 -15.81 3.56 43.08
CA GLN A 184 -15.48 4.00 44.44
C GLN A 184 -14.15 3.37 44.88
N LYS A 185 -13.39 4.07 45.74
CA LYS A 185 -12.09 3.59 46.23
C LYS A 185 -12.23 2.35 47.11
N GLU A 186 -13.38 2.21 47.73
CA GLU A 186 -13.77 1.12 48.62
C GLU A 186 -14.07 -0.18 47.85
N HIS A 187 -14.23 -0.12 46.53
CA HIS A 187 -14.51 -1.29 45.71
C HIS A 187 -13.29 -2.22 45.62
N ALA A 188 -13.48 -3.53 45.79
CA ALA A 188 -12.39 -4.52 45.76
C ALA A 188 -11.58 -4.57 44.43
N LEU A 189 -12.13 -4.00 43.36
CA LEU A 189 -11.48 -3.90 42.05
C LEU A 189 -10.66 -2.62 41.87
N PHE A 190 -10.80 -1.63 42.77
CA PHE A 190 -10.16 -0.33 42.62
C PHE A 190 -8.64 -0.46 42.57
N GLU A 191 -8.03 -1.10 43.56
CA GLU A 191 -6.57 -1.23 43.64
C GLU A 191 -5.96 -2.01 42.45
N PRO A 192 -6.48 -3.19 42.05
CA PRO A 192 -5.96 -3.88 40.86
C PRO A 192 -6.12 -3.07 39.56
N LEU A 193 -7.28 -2.43 39.36
CA LEU A 193 -7.50 -1.62 38.16
C LEU A 193 -6.60 -0.38 38.15
N MET A 194 -6.34 0.23 39.31
CA MET A 194 -5.38 1.32 39.44
C MET A 194 -3.94 0.88 39.11
N ALA A 195 -3.53 -0.32 39.51
CA ALA A 195 -2.24 -0.86 39.11
C ALA A 195 -2.15 -1.05 37.59
N ILE A 196 -3.22 -1.56 36.95
CA ILE A 196 -3.32 -1.68 35.49
C ILE A 196 -3.29 -0.28 34.83
N ALA A 197 -3.97 0.71 35.41
CA ALA A 197 -3.97 2.08 34.92
C ALA A 197 -2.56 2.68 34.90
N ASN A 198 -1.77 2.45 35.95
CA ASN A 198 -0.39 2.89 36.01
C ASN A 198 0.46 2.21 34.92
N GLY A 199 0.33 0.90 34.75
CA GLY A 199 1.02 0.17 33.67
C GLY A 199 0.63 0.66 32.27
N TRP A 200 -0.66 0.92 32.05
CA TRP A 200 -1.18 1.46 30.81
C TRP A 200 -0.63 2.87 30.51
N ASN A 201 -0.50 3.73 31.53
CA ASN A 201 0.08 5.06 31.40
C ASN A 201 1.57 5.03 30.98
N TYR A 202 2.33 4.00 31.36
CA TYR A 202 3.70 3.81 30.87
C TYR A 202 3.73 3.26 29.43
N LEU A 203 2.79 2.36 29.10
CA LEU A 203 2.72 1.77 27.76
C LEU A 203 2.28 2.78 26.70
N LEU A 204 1.39 3.70 27.05
CA LEU A 204 0.79 4.66 26.11
C LEU A 204 1.85 5.49 25.36
N PRO A 205 2.77 6.23 26.01
CA PRO A 205 3.79 7.01 25.31
C PRO A 205 4.69 6.16 24.42
N PHE A 206 5.03 4.95 24.86
CA PHE A 206 5.84 4.03 24.07
C PHE A 206 5.13 3.58 22.80
N ALA A 207 3.86 3.18 22.92
CA ALA A 207 3.02 2.84 21.77
C ALA A 207 2.79 4.05 20.85
N THR A 208 2.62 5.26 21.38
CA THR A 208 2.54 6.50 20.58
C THR A 208 3.80 6.67 19.75
N PHE A 209 4.97 6.65 20.40
CA PHE A 209 6.26 6.88 19.76
C PHE A 209 6.52 5.87 18.62
N VAL A 210 6.40 4.58 18.91
CA VAL A 210 6.65 3.50 17.94
C VAL A 210 5.65 3.58 16.78
N THR A 211 4.36 3.79 17.07
CA THR A 211 3.34 3.87 16.02
C THR A 211 3.55 5.09 15.13
N THR A 212 3.84 6.27 15.69
CA THR A 212 4.11 7.47 14.89
C THR A 212 5.36 7.31 14.01
N PHE A 213 6.43 6.72 14.54
CA PHE A 213 7.63 6.43 13.75
C PHE A 213 7.32 5.45 12.60
N PHE A 214 6.53 4.41 12.88
CA PHE A 214 6.06 3.43 11.89
C PHE A 214 5.21 4.06 10.79
N VAL A 215 4.27 4.97 11.15
CA VAL A 215 3.47 5.75 10.19
C VAL A 215 4.40 6.59 9.30
N GLY A 216 5.36 7.29 9.89
CA GLY A 216 6.30 8.16 9.17
C GLY A 216 7.09 7.42 8.09
N HIS A 217 7.71 6.28 8.46
CA HIS A 217 8.49 5.47 7.53
C HIS A 217 7.62 4.84 6.45
N SER A 218 6.45 4.33 6.81
CA SER A 218 5.52 3.75 5.85
C SER A 218 5.06 4.80 4.84
N HIS A 219 4.72 6.01 5.28
CA HIS A 219 4.35 7.12 4.40
C HIS A 219 5.49 7.57 3.47
N GLU A 220 6.74 7.62 3.97
CA GLU A 220 7.90 7.92 3.12
C GLU A 220 8.09 6.87 2.03
N PHE A 221 7.97 5.59 2.37
CA PHE A 221 8.02 4.48 1.41
C PHE A 221 6.92 4.60 0.33
N TRP A 222 5.70 4.93 0.75
CA TRP A 222 4.58 5.17 -0.17
C TRP A 222 4.85 6.34 -1.12
N ARG A 223 5.36 7.47 -0.59
CA ARG A 223 5.72 8.65 -1.39
C ARG A 223 6.83 8.34 -2.40
N LYS A 224 7.84 7.57 -1.97
CA LYS A 224 8.92 7.11 -2.84
C LYS A 224 8.36 6.26 -3.98
N SER A 225 7.45 5.33 -3.67
CA SER A 225 6.76 4.51 -4.67
C SER A 225 5.98 5.34 -5.69
N TYR A 226 5.23 6.34 -5.22
CA TYR A 226 4.55 7.30 -6.09
C TYR A 226 5.53 8.06 -7.00
N SER A 227 6.63 8.58 -6.45
CA SER A 227 7.65 9.28 -7.24
C SER A 227 8.28 8.40 -8.31
N MET A 228 8.56 7.12 -8.00
CA MET A 228 9.10 6.18 -8.97
C MET A 228 8.09 5.86 -10.07
N SER A 229 6.80 5.69 -9.74
CA SER A 229 5.73 5.55 -10.72
C SER A 229 5.66 6.74 -11.68
N ARG A 230 5.77 7.97 -11.17
CA ARG A 230 5.85 9.19 -12.01
C ARG A 230 7.11 9.22 -12.86
N SER A 231 8.24 8.76 -12.34
CA SER A 231 9.49 8.65 -13.10
C SER A 231 9.33 7.74 -14.32
N VAL A 232 8.67 6.58 -14.18
CA VAL A 232 8.38 5.69 -15.32
C VAL A 232 7.57 6.43 -16.41
N GLN A 233 6.50 7.14 -16.03
CA GLN A 233 5.71 7.93 -17.00
C GLN A 233 6.54 9.03 -17.68
N GLY A 234 7.40 9.72 -16.92
CA GLY A 234 8.33 10.71 -17.45
C GLY A 234 9.27 10.10 -18.50
N ARG A 235 9.88 8.94 -18.20
CA ARG A 235 10.81 8.27 -19.12
C ARG A 235 10.13 7.72 -20.38
N LEU A 236 8.87 7.29 -20.27
CA LEU A 236 8.06 6.93 -21.45
C LEU A 236 7.83 8.15 -22.35
N ASN A 237 7.53 9.31 -21.75
CA ASN A 237 7.35 10.55 -22.49
C ASN A 237 8.65 11.07 -23.10
N ASP A 238 9.79 10.94 -22.42
CA ASP A 238 11.11 11.30 -22.96
C ASP A 238 11.37 10.58 -24.31
N LEU A 239 11.10 9.27 -24.37
CA LEU A 239 11.26 8.49 -25.60
C LEU A 239 10.28 8.93 -26.69
N GLY A 240 9.02 9.21 -26.32
CA GLY A 240 8.03 9.74 -27.26
C GLY A 240 8.45 11.10 -27.85
N LEU A 241 8.94 12.00 -27.01
CA LEU A 241 9.46 13.32 -27.41
C LEU A 241 10.68 13.20 -28.33
N ILE A 242 11.66 12.35 -27.98
CA ILE A 242 12.86 12.14 -28.81
C ILE A 242 12.46 11.61 -30.19
N CYS A 243 11.61 10.59 -30.26
CA CYS A 243 11.14 10.06 -31.54
C CYS A 243 10.36 11.13 -32.34
N GLY A 244 9.46 11.87 -31.69
CA GLY A 244 8.62 12.88 -32.35
C GLY A 244 9.40 14.09 -32.88
N SER A 245 10.43 14.53 -32.15
CA SER A 245 11.29 15.66 -32.55
C SER A 245 12.23 15.32 -33.69
N HIS A 246 12.72 14.07 -33.74
CA HIS A 246 13.62 13.59 -34.77
C HIS A 246 12.91 12.91 -35.96
N ALA A 247 11.58 12.90 -35.98
CA ALA A 247 10.83 12.30 -37.07
C ALA A 247 11.08 13.00 -38.41
N SER A 248 11.39 12.23 -39.45
CA SER A 248 11.62 12.75 -40.81
C SER A 248 10.38 13.46 -41.36
N ARG A 249 10.64 14.51 -42.16
CA ARG A 249 9.61 15.38 -42.71
C ARG A 249 9.65 15.39 -44.22
N SER A 250 8.48 15.55 -44.81
CA SER A 250 8.36 15.81 -46.24
C SER A 250 8.80 17.25 -46.55
N PRO A 251 9.12 17.57 -47.82
CA PRO A 251 9.47 18.93 -48.24
C PRO A 251 8.39 19.98 -47.89
N GLN A 252 7.14 19.55 -47.75
CA GLN A 252 6.01 20.40 -47.36
C GLN A 252 5.95 20.66 -45.84
N GLY A 253 6.94 20.23 -45.06
CA GLY A 253 7.03 20.43 -43.60
C GLY A 253 6.22 19.44 -42.75
N GLY A 254 5.34 18.64 -43.37
CA GLY A 254 4.61 17.56 -42.71
C GLY A 254 5.49 16.36 -42.38
N LEU A 255 5.01 15.44 -41.54
CA LEU A 255 5.69 14.17 -41.31
C LEU A 255 5.70 13.32 -42.58
N SER A 256 6.80 12.63 -42.85
CA SER A 256 6.78 11.56 -43.85
C SER A 256 5.80 10.46 -43.43
N SER A 257 5.21 9.75 -44.39
CA SER A 257 4.25 8.67 -44.10
C SER A 257 4.88 7.55 -43.27
N SER A 258 6.14 7.22 -43.56
CA SER A 258 6.92 6.23 -42.82
C SER A 258 7.22 6.68 -41.39
N ALA A 259 7.53 7.96 -41.17
CA ALA A 259 7.75 8.50 -39.83
C ALA A 259 6.45 8.54 -39.01
N ALA A 260 5.33 8.95 -39.62
CA ALA A 260 4.03 8.93 -38.96
C ALA A 260 3.66 7.51 -38.49
N GLN A 261 3.80 6.52 -39.36
CA GLN A 261 3.55 5.11 -39.01
C GLN A 261 4.51 4.63 -37.91
N PHE A 262 5.79 4.97 -38.00
CA PHE A 262 6.77 4.63 -36.97
C PHE A 262 6.40 5.21 -35.60
N LEU A 263 5.99 6.49 -35.54
CA LEU A 263 5.59 7.14 -34.30
C LEU A 263 4.36 6.49 -33.68
N ASP A 264 3.35 6.17 -34.48
CA ASP A 264 2.12 5.51 -34.02
C ASP A 264 2.42 4.11 -33.46
N ASP A 265 3.26 3.35 -34.16
CA ASP A 265 3.70 2.03 -33.70
C ASP A 265 4.57 2.10 -32.44
N ASN A 266 5.51 3.05 -32.37
CA ASN A 266 6.38 3.22 -31.22
C ASN A 266 5.56 3.64 -29.99
N ALA A 267 4.60 4.55 -30.16
CA ALA A 267 3.65 4.92 -29.12
C ALA A 267 2.83 3.72 -28.65
N ARG A 268 2.38 2.85 -29.55
CA ARG A 268 1.69 1.60 -29.19
C ARG A 268 2.58 0.67 -28.37
N ASN A 269 3.86 0.51 -28.75
CA ASN A 269 4.80 -0.34 -28.01
C ASN A 269 5.14 0.25 -26.62
N LEU A 270 5.26 1.57 -26.49
CA LEU A 270 5.43 2.23 -25.20
C LEU A 270 4.23 1.98 -24.26
N ARG A 271 3.00 2.06 -24.79
CA ARG A 271 1.77 1.73 -24.04
C ARG A 271 1.76 0.26 -23.63
N LEU A 272 2.07 -0.65 -24.57
CA LEU A 272 2.14 -2.08 -24.31
C LEU A 272 3.14 -2.42 -23.21
N LEU A 273 4.35 -1.86 -23.26
CA LEU A 273 5.36 -1.99 -22.21
C LEU A 273 4.78 -1.58 -20.86
N HIS A 274 4.12 -0.42 -20.81
CA HIS A 274 3.56 0.12 -19.59
C HIS A 274 2.45 -0.75 -18.99
N TYR A 275 1.57 -1.29 -19.85
CA TYR A 275 0.52 -2.23 -19.44
C TYR A 275 1.11 -3.51 -18.86
N LEU A 276 2.06 -4.13 -19.58
CA LEU A 276 2.68 -5.39 -19.14
C LEU A 276 3.51 -5.19 -17.86
N PHE A 277 4.18 -4.04 -17.72
CA PHE A 277 4.92 -3.69 -16.52
C PHE A 277 3.99 -3.60 -15.29
N TYR A 278 2.90 -2.82 -15.37
CA TYR A 278 1.98 -2.71 -14.24
C TYR A 278 1.15 -3.98 -14.02
N ALA A 279 0.90 -4.77 -15.06
CA ALA A 279 0.30 -6.10 -14.92
C ALA A 279 1.20 -7.07 -14.13
N ASP A 280 2.53 -6.96 -14.27
CA ASP A 280 3.48 -7.72 -13.48
C ASP A 280 3.53 -7.20 -12.03
N LEU A 281 3.62 -5.87 -11.89
CA LEU A 281 3.74 -5.20 -10.61
C LEU A 281 2.51 -5.40 -9.71
N CYS A 282 1.30 -5.40 -10.30
CA CYS A 282 0.06 -5.46 -9.57
C CYS A 282 -0.44 -6.92 -9.46
N TYR A 283 -0.29 -7.55 -8.30
CA TYR A 283 -0.72 -8.94 -8.08
C TYR A 283 -2.21 -9.07 -7.71
N ARG A 284 -2.89 -7.97 -7.35
CA ARG A 284 -4.20 -7.96 -6.67
C ARG A 284 -5.16 -9.07 -7.16
N LYS A 285 -5.44 -10.08 -6.32
CA LYS A 285 -6.58 -10.99 -6.47
C LYS A 285 -7.77 -10.34 -5.75
N GLN A 286 -8.58 -9.57 -6.48
CA GLN A 286 -9.74 -8.91 -5.91
C GLN A 286 -10.90 -9.90 -5.78
N VAL A 287 -10.79 -10.84 -4.84
CA VAL A 287 -11.95 -11.59 -4.36
C VAL A 287 -12.82 -10.60 -3.58
N ARG A 288 -13.91 -10.11 -4.18
CA ARG A 288 -14.98 -9.43 -3.44
C ARG A 288 -16.21 -10.32 -3.45
N GLN A 289 -16.68 -10.60 -2.24
CA GLN A 289 -17.70 -11.58 -1.91
C GLN A 289 -19.13 -11.03 -2.06
N ASP A 290 -19.30 -9.72 -2.33
CA ASP A 290 -20.61 -9.05 -2.41
C ASP A 290 -20.70 -8.10 -3.63
N SER A 291 -21.24 -8.66 -4.72
CA SER A 291 -22.07 -8.14 -5.81
C SER A 291 -22.01 -6.72 -6.42
N THR A 292 -21.28 -5.70 -5.95
CA THR A 292 -21.52 -4.33 -6.52
C THR A 292 -20.47 -3.72 -7.43
N ILE A 293 -19.15 -3.83 -7.21
CA ILE A 293 -18.15 -3.34 -8.20
C ILE A 293 -16.86 -4.16 -8.04
N ALA A 294 -16.65 -5.14 -8.92
CA ALA A 294 -15.38 -5.85 -9.04
C ALA A 294 -14.46 -5.03 -9.95
N PHE A 295 -13.42 -4.41 -9.37
CA PHE A 295 -12.36 -3.83 -10.19
C PHE A 295 -11.47 -4.96 -10.67
N ALA A 296 -11.54 -5.19 -11.98
CA ALA A 296 -10.76 -6.19 -12.66
C ALA A 296 -9.25 -5.98 -12.45
N SER A 297 -8.51 -7.02 -12.06
CA SER A 297 -7.08 -6.88 -11.83
C SER A 297 -6.31 -6.74 -13.13
N ILE A 298 -5.44 -5.73 -13.24
CA ILE A 298 -4.58 -5.57 -14.42
C ILE A 298 -3.66 -6.77 -14.67
N ARG A 299 -3.41 -7.57 -13.64
CA ARG A 299 -2.68 -8.84 -13.73
C ARG A 299 -3.27 -9.79 -14.76
N LEU A 300 -4.57 -9.74 -15.01
CA LEU A 300 -5.25 -10.61 -15.97
C LEU A 300 -4.68 -10.47 -17.38
N LEU A 301 -3.99 -9.37 -17.70
CA LEU A 301 -3.26 -9.20 -18.96
C LEU A 301 -2.08 -10.18 -19.10
N LEU A 302 -1.50 -10.65 -17.99
CA LEU A 302 -0.44 -11.65 -17.95
C LEU A 302 -0.97 -13.08 -17.69
N SER A 303 -2.28 -13.29 -17.82
CA SER A 303 -2.84 -14.63 -17.79
C SER A 303 -2.22 -15.48 -18.91
N PHE A 304 -1.75 -16.67 -18.54
CA PHE A 304 -1.10 -17.60 -19.45
C PHE A 304 -1.51 -19.03 -19.12
N ASP A 305 -2.21 -19.65 -20.05
CA ASP A 305 -2.53 -21.06 -20.05
C ASP A 305 -1.35 -21.83 -20.66
N ARG A 306 -0.65 -22.58 -19.82
CA ARG A 306 0.51 -23.39 -20.24
C ARG A 306 0.10 -24.62 -21.05
N VAL A 307 -1.09 -25.16 -20.80
CA VAL A 307 -1.55 -26.39 -21.46
C VAL A 307 -1.84 -26.10 -22.92
N ASN A 308 -2.57 -25.02 -23.17
CA ASN A 308 -2.95 -24.63 -24.53
C ASN A 308 -1.96 -23.64 -25.17
N CYS A 309 -0.92 -23.22 -24.45
CA CYS A 309 -0.02 -22.13 -24.87
C CYS A 309 -0.77 -20.85 -25.29
N VAL A 310 -1.88 -20.56 -24.62
CA VAL A 310 -2.74 -19.40 -24.89
C VAL A 310 -2.52 -18.36 -23.81
N ALA A 311 -2.38 -17.10 -24.21
CA ALA A 311 -2.37 -15.96 -23.31
C ALA A 311 -3.69 -15.19 -23.47
N PRO A 312 -4.75 -15.44 -22.67
CA PRO A 312 -6.05 -14.79 -22.86
C PRO A 312 -5.93 -13.26 -22.85
N GLY A 313 -5.15 -12.72 -21.91
CA GLY A 313 -4.83 -11.30 -21.83
C GLY A 313 -4.20 -10.75 -23.12
N LEU A 314 -3.10 -11.36 -23.60
CA LEU A 314 -2.46 -10.95 -24.86
C LEU A 314 -3.37 -11.16 -26.09
N THR A 315 -4.22 -12.18 -26.06
CA THR A 315 -5.17 -12.47 -27.15
C THR A 315 -6.20 -11.35 -27.27
N ARG A 316 -6.72 -10.84 -26.14
CA ARG A 316 -7.60 -9.67 -26.12
C ARG A 316 -6.86 -8.39 -26.49
N LEU A 317 -5.62 -8.19 -26.03
CA LEU A 317 -4.79 -7.05 -26.47
C LEU A 317 -4.59 -7.06 -27.99
N ARG A 318 -4.36 -8.25 -28.58
CA ARG A 318 -4.27 -8.42 -30.04
C ARG A 318 -5.60 -8.12 -30.74
N ALA A 319 -6.71 -8.65 -30.23
CA ALA A 319 -8.04 -8.41 -30.78
C ALA A 319 -8.42 -6.92 -30.76
N ARG A 320 -7.93 -6.15 -29.78
CA ARG A 320 -8.12 -4.70 -29.66
C ARG A 320 -7.08 -3.87 -30.43
N GLY A 321 -6.18 -4.49 -31.19
CA GLY A 321 -5.16 -3.79 -31.99
C GLY A 321 -4.03 -3.14 -31.18
N LEU A 322 -3.89 -3.49 -29.89
CA LEU A 322 -2.79 -3.00 -29.04
C LEU A 322 -1.52 -3.83 -29.25
N LEU A 323 -1.67 -5.04 -29.77
CA LEU A 323 -0.61 -5.98 -30.07
C LEU A 323 -0.83 -6.51 -31.50
N THR A 324 0.23 -6.58 -32.31
CA THR A 324 0.14 -7.22 -33.62
C THR A 324 0.19 -8.75 -33.50
N THR A 325 -0.27 -9.48 -34.52
CA THR A 325 -0.19 -10.95 -34.54
C THR A 325 1.23 -11.45 -34.38
N ARG A 326 2.19 -10.81 -35.06
CA ARG A 326 3.61 -11.18 -34.98
C ARG A 326 4.19 -10.94 -33.58
N GLU A 327 3.86 -9.82 -32.94
CA GLU A 327 4.32 -9.53 -31.58
C GLU A 327 3.69 -10.51 -30.56
N TYR A 328 2.42 -10.87 -30.73
CA TYR A 328 1.77 -11.90 -29.93
C TYR A 328 2.50 -13.25 -30.03
N GLU A 329 2.73 -13.73 -31.25
CA GLU A 329 3.43 -15.00 -31.50
C GLU A 329 4.84 -14.96 -30.91
N THR A 330 5.54 -13.83 -31.06
CA THR A 330 6.88 -13.66 -30.50
C THR A 330 6.85 -13.76 -28.98
N LEU A 331 5.96 -13.06 -28.28
CA LEU A 331 5.88 -13.13 -26.81
C LEU A 331 5.55 -14.54 -26.30
N VAL A 332 4.60 -15.22 -26.96
CA VAL A 332 4.16 -16.56 -26.58
C VAL A 332 5.27 -17.60 -26.81
N HIS A 333 6.04 -17.48 -27.89
CA HIS A 333 7.07 -18.46 -28.25
C HIS A 333 8.45 -18.22 -27.63
N LEU A 334 8.68 -17.09 -26.95
CA LEU A 334 9.98 -16.77 -26.34
C LEU A 334 10.38 -17.70 -25.18
N GLY A 335 9.44 -18.46 -24.61
CA GLY A 335 9.71 -19.33 -23.44
C GLY A 335 10.07 -18.57 -22.16
N LEU A 336 9.99 -17.23 -22.18
CA LEU A 336 10.20 -16.37 -21.02
C LEU A 336 8.94 -16.31 -20.15
N PRO A 337 9.09 -16.15 -18.82
CA PRO A 337 7.94 -15.96 -17.95
C PRO A 337 7.20 -14.66 -18.31
N PRO A 338 5.85 -14.63 -18.20
CA PRO A 338 5.06 -13.44 -18.52
C PRO A 338 5.49 -12.16 -17.81
N SER A 339 6.03 -12.29 -16.59
CA SER A 339 6.59 -11.19 -15.80
C SER A 339 7.77 -10.47 -16.45
N ARG A 340 8.36 -11.03 -17.51
CA ARG A 340 9.52 -10.43 -18.21
C ARG A 340 9.19 -9.89 -19.59
N TRP A 341 7.96 -10.07 -20.07
CA TRP A 341 7.58 -9.63 -21.42
C TRP A 341 7.69 -8.12 -21.63
N TYR A 342 7.49 -7.30 -20.60
CA TYR A 342 7.65 -5.85 -20.73
C TYR A 342 9.10 -5.44 -21.06
N LEU A 343 10.11 -6.20 -20.62
CA LEU A 343 11.52 -5.97 -20.97
C LEU A 343 11.81 -6.32 -22.44
N VAL A 344 11.15 -7.36 -22.96
CA VAL A 344 11.23 -7.72 -24.37
C VAL A 344 10.62 -6.60 -25.24
N VAL A 345 9.49 -6.04 -24.82
CA VAL A 345 8.89 -4.89 -25.53
C VAL A 345 9.81 -3.67 -25.49
N LEU A 346 10.53 -3.43 -24.38
CA LEU A 346 11.55 -2.38 -24.29
C LEU A 346 12.69 -2.58 -25.28
N GLU A 347 13.18 -3.82 -25.41
CA GLU A 347 14.18 -4.18 -26.40
C GLU A 347 13.68 -3.91 -27.82
N TRP A 348 12.43 -4.25 -28.13
CA TRP A 348 11.83 -3.95 -29.43
C TRP A 348 11.78 -2.45 -29.71
N ILE A 349 11.43 -1.62 -28.72
CA ILE A 349 11.44 -0.16 -28.85
C ILE A 349 12.84 0.33 -29.21
N ALA A 350 13.86 -0.08 -28.48
CA ALA A 350 15.25 0.31 -28.74
C ALA A 350 15.71 -0.13 -30.15
N ALA A 351 15.47 -1.39 -30.53
CA ALA A 351 15.82 -1.92 -31.84
C ALA A 351 15.10 -1.20 -32.98
N ARG A 352 13.83 -0.85 -32.79
CA ARG A 352 13.04 -0.08 -33.76
C ARG A 352 13.55 1.33 -33.94
N ILE A 353 13.95 2.01 -32.87
CA ILE A 353 14.53 3.36 -32.94
C ILE A 353 15.84 3.33 -33.75
N SER A 354 16.76 2.41 -33.44
CA SER A 354 18.03 2.27 -34.19
C SER A 354 17.77 1.92 -35.67
N THR A 355 16.80 1.04 -35.95
CA THR A 355 16.42 0.69 -37.34
C THR A 355 15.81 1.87 -38.08
N ALA A 356 14.95 2.66 -37.42
CA ALA A 356 14.30 3.82 -38.01
C ALA A 356 15.32 4.92 -38.34
N GLN A 357 16.31 5.14 -37.47
CA GLN A 357 17.42 6.05 -37.75
C GLN A 357 18.23 5.60 -38.97
N LYS A 358 18.62 4.32 -39.04
CA LYS A 358 19.38 3.76 -40.18
C LYS A 358 18.65 3.88 -41.51
N LYS A 359 17.31 3.83 -41.47
CA LYS A 359 16.45 4.01 -42.65
C LYS A 359 16.15 5.47 -42.99
N GLY A 360 16.69 6.44 -42.25
CA GLY A 360 16.38 7.86 -42.41
C GLY A 360 14.94 8.22 -42.05
N ILE A 361 14.21 7.34 -41.36
CA ILE A 361 12.86 7.60 -40.85
C ILE A 361 12.95 8.59 -39.67
N LEU A 362 13.98 8.43 -38.84
CA LEU A 362 14.40 9.40 -37.84
C LEU A 362 15.68 10.09 -38.33
N ILE A 363 15.69 11.42 -38.29
CA ILE A 363 16.83 12.27 -38.65
C ILE A 363 17.55 12.62 -37.35
N GLY A 364 18.77 12.12 -37.17
CA GLY A 364 19.58 12.43 -35.99
C GLY A 364 21.06 12.36 -36.30
N ASP A 365 21.80 13.33 -35.77
CA ASP A 365 23.25 13.46 -35.94
C ASP A 365 24.03 12.48 -35.03
N ALA A 366 25.36 12.63 -35.04
CA ALA A 366 26.25 11.94 -34.12
C ALA A 366 25.80 12.18 -32.66
N GLY A 367 25.40 11.10 -31.97
CA GLY A 367 24.93 11.14 -30.59
C GLY A 367 23.45 10.80 -30.40
N PHE A 368 22.62 10.84 -31.45
CA PHE A 368 21.20 10.44 -31.32
C PHE A 368 21.04 9.01 -30.82
N GLU A 369 21.77 8.05 -31.39
CA GLU A 369 21.68 6.64 -30.99
C GLU A 369 22.08 6.44 -29.52
N LYS A 370 23.15 7.14 -29.08
CA LYS A 370 23.59 7.13 -27.68
C LYS A 370 22.50 7.68 -26.76
N LEU A 371 21.92 8.83 -27.09
CA LEU A 371 20.85 9.45 -26.30
C LEU A 371 19.61 8.56 -26.23
N ALA A 372 19.17 7.99 -27.35
CA ALA A 372 18.02 7.11 -27.40
C ALA A 372 18.24 5.85 -26.54
N LEU A 373 19.42 5.22 -26.65
CA LEU A 373 19.78 4.06 -25.85
C LEU A 373 19.85 4.40 -24.36
N GLU A 374 20.46 5.54 -24.01
CA GLU A 374 20.53 6.04 -22.63
C GLU A 374 19.12 6.20 -22.03
N LYS A 375 18.16 6.77 -22.79
CA LYS A 375 16.76 6.89 -22.32
C LYS A 375 16.03 5.55 -22.21
N CYS A 376 16.32 4.58 -23.08
CA CYS A 376 15.84 3.21 -22.90
C CYS A 376 16.40 2.57 -21.62
N CYS A 377 17.69 2.77 -21.32
CA CYS A 377 18.30 2.29 -20.08
C CYS A 377 17.74 2.98 -18.84
N ASP A 378 17.49 4.29 -18.89
CA ASP A 378 16.82 5.06 -17.84
C ASP A 378 15.41 4.50 -17.56
N LEU A 379 14.63 4.24 -18.61
CA LEU A 379 13.30 3.65 -18.48
C LEU A 379 13.36 2.25 -17.87
N ARG A 380 14.29 1.40 -18.33
CA ARG A 380 14.53 0.07 -17.75
C ARG A 380 14.84 0.18 -16.26
N SER A 381 15.75 1.09 -15.89
CA SER A 381 16.15 1.31 -14.51
C SER A 381 14.94 1.73 -13.67
N ALA A 382 14.15 2.71 -14.14
CA ALA A 382 12.96 3.18 -13.43
C ALA A 382 11.92 2.05 -13.22
N CYS A 383 11.72 1.19 -14.22
CA CYS A 383 10.85 0.01 -14.09
C CYS A 383 11.37 -0.99 -13.04
N MET A 384 12.68 -1.20 -12.95
CA MET A 384 13.28 -2.17 -12.03
C MET A 384 13.41 -1.66 -10.59
N THR A 385 13.58 -0.35 -10.39
CA THR A 385 13.69 0.22 -9.03
C THR A 385 12.42 -0.01 -8.20
N ILE A 386 11.22 0.03 -8.81
CA ILE A 386 9.98 -0.18 -8.08
C ILE A 386 9.88 -1.59 -7.44
N PRO A 387 10.01 -2.70 -8.18
CA PRO A 387 9.99 -4.03 -7.58
C PRO A 387 11.15 -4.26 -6.60
N ASP A 388 12.33 -3.67 -6.83
CA ASP A 388 13.46 -3.78 -5.90
C ASP A 388 13.13 -3.13 -4.54
N GLU A 389 12.54 -1.93 -4.56
CA GLU A 389 12.07 -1.25 -3.35
C GLU A 389 10.90 -1.99 -2.68
N LEU A 390 9.99 -2.58 -3.46
CA LEU A 390 8.92 -3.43 -2.95
C LEU A 390 9.44 -4.76 -2.38
N ALA A 391 10.63 -5.23 -2.76
CA ALA A 391 11.27 -6.38 -2.16
C ALA A 391 11.98 -6.00 -0.85
N ALA A 392 12.53 -4.78 -0.78
CA ALA A 392 13.19 -4.21 0.39
C ALA A 392 12.20 -3.51 1.37
N ARG A 393 10.94 -3.96 1.41
CA ARG A 393 9.94 -3.43 2.35
C ARG A 393 10.40 -3.60 3.79
N MET A 394 9.77 -2.80 4.66
CA MET A 394 9.99 -2.84 6.10
C MET A 394 9.95 -4.28 6.64
N PRO A 395 10.93 -4.68 7.48
CA PRO A 395 11.01 -6.05 7.98
C PRO A 395 9.75 -6.48 8.73
N LEU A 396 9.32 -7.73 8.50
CA LEU A 396 8.13 -8.31 9.15
C LEU A 396 8.20 -8.19 10.67
N ALA A 397 9.37 -8.42 11.27
CA ALA A 397 9.55 -8.36 12.72
C ALA A 397 9.16 -7.00 13.29
N TYR A 398 9.46 -5.90 12.59
CA TYR A 398 9.13 -4.55 13.03
C TYR A 398 7.62 -4.25 12.89
N VAL A 399 7.01 -4.69 11.79
CA VAL A 399 5.55 -4.61 11.60
C VAL A 399 4.83 -5.41 12.68
N HIS A 400 5.29 -6.63 12.97
CA HIS A 400 4.73 -7.50 14.00
C HIS A 400 4.86 -6.90 15.40
N PHE A 401 6.05 -6.41 15.75
CA PHE A 401 6.30 -5.74 17.03
C PHE A 401 5.34 -4.56 17.25
N THR A 402 5.20 -3.68 16.24
CA THR A 402 4.29 -2.53 16.32
C THR A 402 2.83 -2.97 16.46
N HIS A 403 2.44 -4.03 15.75
CA HIS A 403 1.10 -4.61 15.85
C HIS A 403 0.81 -5.14 17.26
N CYS A 404 1.70 -5.96 17.82
CA CYS A 404 1.58 -6.48 19.18
C CYS A 404 1.50 -5.36 20.21
N LEU A 405 2.34 -4.33 20.06
CA LEU A 405 2.36 -3.18 20.97
C LEU A 405 1.02 -2.45 21.00
N VAL A 406 0.44 -2.16 19.82
CA VAL A 406 -0.88 -1.53 19.70
C VAL A 406 -1.98 -2.44 20.26
N ASP A 407 -1.94 -3.73 19.97
CA ASP A 407 -2.96 -4.67 20.45
C ASP A 407 -2.94 -4.82 21.97
N ILE A 408 -1.76 -4.88 22.59
CA ILE A 408 -1.63 -4.90 24.06
C ILE A 408 -2.14 -3.59 24.66
N LEU A 409 -1.80 -2.44 24.07
CA LEU A 409 -2.31 -1.14 24.53
C LEU A 409 -3.84 -1.09 24.53
N LEU A 410 -4.46 -1.54 23.43
CA LEU A 410 -5.91 -1.52 23.28
C LEU A 410 -6.60 -2.56 24.16
N LEU A 411 -6.01 -3.75 24.32
CA LEU A 411 -6.52 -4.80 25.20
C LEU A 411 -6.58 -4.32 26.67
N ILE A 412 -5.56 -3.58 27.12
CA ILE A 412 -5.46 -3.10 28.49
C ILE A 412 -6.29 -1.82 28.73
N ALA A 413 -6.55 -1.02 27.68
CA ALA A 413 -7.20 0.29 27.79
C ALA A 413 -8.54 0.27 28.55
N PRO A 414 -9.49 -0.66 28.32
CA PRO A 414 -10.72 -0.77 29.10
C PRO A 414 -10.52 -0.81 30.62
N PHE A 415 -9.52 -1.54 31.06
CA PHE A 415 -9.24 -1.76 32.48
C PHE A 415 -8.44 -0.60 33.07
N GLY A 416 -7.48 -0.05 32.33
CA GLY A 416 -6.64 1.06 32.78
C GLY A 416 -7.38 2.40 32.84
N LEU A 417 -8.35 2.63 31.94
CA LEU A 417 -9.10 3.90 31.90
C LEU A 417 -10.26 3.95 32.90
N TYR A 418 -10.89 2.82 33.17
CA TYR A 418 -12.08 2.73 34.03
C TYR A 418 -11.95 3.30 35.45
N PRO A 419 -10.89 3.02 36.24
CA PRO A 419 -10.81 3.50 37.63
C PRO A 419 -10.69 5.03 37.73
N ASN A 420 -10.10 5.67 36.71
CA ASN A 420 -9.92 7.12 36.67
C ASN A 420 -11.13 7.84 36.07
N LEU A 421 -11.70 7.30 34.98
CA LEU A 421 -12.73 7.97 34.17
C LEU A 421 -14.15 7.50 34.46
N GLY A 422 -14.34 6.34 35.10
CA GLY A 422 -15.66 5.77 35.34
C GLY A 422 -16.43 5.52 34.05
N CYS A 423 -17.68 6.01 33.96
CA CYS A 423 -18.50 5.83 32.76
C CYS A 423 -17.90 6.48 31.50
N PHE A 424 -17.08 7.52 31.62
CA PHE A 424 -16.38 8.13 30.48
C PHE A 424 -15.33 7.21 29.86
N ALA A 425 -14.91 6.14 30.55
CA ALA A 425 -14.05 5.14 29.95
C ALA A 425 -14.69 4.45 28.74
N ILE A 426 -16.04 4.36 28.68
CA ILE A 426 -16.76 3.76 27.57
C ILE A 426 -16.45 4.48 26.25
N PRO A 427 -16.83 5.76 26.05
CA PRO A 427 -16.52 6.45 24.78
C PRO A 427 -15.01 6.59 24.56
N MET A 428 -14.21 6.73 25.62
CA MET A 428 -12.77 6.91 25.47
C MET A 428 -12.06 5.66 24.96
N THR A 429 -12.39 4.45 25.41
CA THR A 429 -11.77 3.23 24.89
C THR A 429 -12.10 3.00 23.42
N GLY A 430 -13.33 3.32 23.01
CA GLY A 430 -13.73 3.34 21.61
C GLY A 430 -12.89 4.33 20.79
N LEU A 431 -12.68 5.54 21.31
CA LEU A 431 -11.86 6.56 20.67
C LEU A 431 -10.39 6.12 20.53
N PHE A 432 -9.78 5.59 21.59
CA PHE A 432 -8.42 5.06 21.56
C PHE A 432 -8.27 3.92 20.54
N ALA A 433 -9.26 3.01 20.46
CA ALA A 433 -9.27 1.95 19.47
C ALA A 433 -9.31 2.51 18.04
N LEU A 434 -10.17 3.50 17.75
CA LEU A 434 -10.21 4.14 16.43
C LEU A 434 -8.87 4.79 16.07
N PHE A 435 -8.22 5.51 17.00
CA PHE A 435 -6.97 6.21 16.71
C PHE A 435 -5.77 5.27 16.55
N TYR A 436 -5.46 4.44 17.55
CA TYR A 436 -4.24 3.62 17.51
C TYR A 436 -4.33 2.52 16.47
N ARG A 437 -5.47 1.83 16.39
CA ARG A 437 -5.66 0.83 15.34
C ARG A 437 -5.79 1.50 13.96
N GLY A 438 -6.40 2.68 13.88
CA GLY A 438 -6.50 3.46 12.65
C GLY A 438 -5.14 3.86 12.09
N LEU A 439 -4.27 4.41 12.92
CA LEU A 439 -2.89 4.75 12.54
C LEU A 439 -2.10 3.51 12.11
N LEU A 440 -2.25 2.39 12.82
CA LEU A 440 -1.60 1.14 12.47
C LEU A 440 -2.06 0.61 11.10
N GLU A 441 -3.38 0.57 10.84
CA GLU A 441 -3.92 0.09 9.56
C GLU A 441 -3.58 1.05 8.41
N LEU A 442 -3.58 2.37 8.64
CA LEU A 442 -3.11 3.36 7.67
C LEU A 442 -1.63 3.18 7.32
N SER A 443 -0.79 2.89 8.31
CA SER A 443 0.64 2.60 8.07
C SER A 443 0.81 1.35 7.21
N LYS A 444 0.03 0.30 7.49
CA LYS A 444 0.05 -0.94 6.70
C LYS A 444 -0.41 -0.71 5.26
N SER A 445 -1.38 0.17 5.02
CA SER A 445 -1.80 0.49 3.64
C SER A 445 -0.70 1.23 2.88
N PHE A 446 0.06 2.11 3.53
CA PHE A 446 1.23 2.75 2.92
C PHE A 446 2.36 1.76 2.56
N LEU A 447 2.51 0.65 3.28
CA LEU A 447 3.47 -0.42 2.95
C LEU A 447 3.08 -1.24 1.71
N ASP A 448 1.88 -1.03 1.16
CA ASP A 448 1.39 -1.71 -0.02
C ASP A 448 0.78 -0.72 -1.02
N PRO A 449 1.59 0.17 -1.62
CA PRO A 449 1.11 1.30 -2.44
C PRO A 449 0.34 0.87 -3.69
N PHE A 450 0.44 -0.40 -4.12
CA PHE A 450 -0.27 -0.93 -5.29
C PHE A 450 -1.40 -1.91 -4.91
N GLY A 451 -1.69 -2.09 -3.62
CA GLY A 451 -2.77 -2.96 -3.13
C GLY A 451 -2.57 -4.45 -3.46
N ASN A 452 -1.32 -4.93 -3.48
CA ASN A 452 -0.97 -6.28 -3.91
C ASN A 452 -1.31 -7.36 -2.88
N ARG A 453 -1.04 -7.12 -1.60
CA ARG A 453 -0.91 -8.15 -0.57
C ARG A 453 -1.97 -8.11 0.52
N ARG A 454 -2.98 -7.23 0.44
CA ARG A 454 -3.95 -7.02 1.55
C ARG A 454 -3.23 -6.98 2.92
N VAL A 455 -2.04 -6.36 2.96
CA VAL A 455 -1.26 -6.21 4.20
C VAL A 455 -2.12 -5.49 5.25
N SER A 456 -2.94 -4.58 4.76
CA SER A 456 -4.12 -4.10 5.44
C SER A 456 -5.32 -4.99 5.09
N ILE A 457 -5.95 -5.57 6.12
CA ILE A 457 -7.25 -6.25 6.02
C ILE A 457 -8.35 -5.20 5.76
N SER A 458 -8.05 -3.92 6.03
CA SER A 458 -8.95 -2.81 5.79
C SER A 458 -8.89 -2.37 4.33
N GLY A 459 -10.05 -2.26 3.68
CA GLY A 459 -10.19 -1.59 2.37
C GLY A 459 -9.86 -0.10 2.40
N LEU A 460 -9.12 0.35 3.41
CA LEU A 460 -8.50 1.66 3.54
C LEU A 460 -7.33 1.75 2.55
N SER A 461 -7.64 1.76 1.26
CA SER A 461 -6.63 1.80 0.21
C SER A 461 -6.17 3.23 0.01
N ALA A 462 -4.96 3.54 0.50
CA ALA A 462 -4.15 4.63 -0.03
C ALA A 462 -3.43 4.18 -1.33
N ASP A 463 -4.03 3.22 -2.06
CA ASP A 463 -3.44 2.64 -3.26
C ASP A 463 -3.28 3.71 -4.33
N ILE A 464 -2.16 3.66 -5.04
CA ILE A 464 -1.91 4.46 -6.23
C ILE A 464 -2.79 3.90 -7.34
N SER A 465 -3.67 4.73 -7.91
CA SER A 465 -4.54 4.33 -9.02
C SER A 465 -3.71 4.12 -10.29
N VAL A 466 -3.37 2.86 -10.57
CA VAL A 466 -2.63 2.44 -11.76
C VAL A 466 -3.40 2.76 -13.03
N ASP A 467 -4.73 2.65 -13.01
CA ASP A 467 -5.60 3.02 -14.14
C ASP A 467 -5.38 4.48 -14.56
N CYS A 468 -5.21 5.39 -13.58
CA CYS A 468 -4.88 6.79 -13.86
C CYS A 468 -3.50 6.93 -14.49
N LEU A 469 -2.48 6.25 -13.95
CA LEU A 469 -1.11 6.30 -14.48
C LEU A 469 -1.04 5.81 -15.92
N LEU A 470 -1.75 4.73 -16.24
CA LEU A 470 -1.84 4.19 -17.59
C LEU A 470 -2.56 5.15 -18.53
N GLY A 471 -3.71 5.67 -18.12
CA GLY A 471 -4.48 6.62 -18.91
C GLY A 471 -3.67 7.88 -19.25
N GLU A 472 -3.03 8.50 -18.26
CA GLU A 472 -2.19 9.68 -18.47
C GLU A 472 -1.02 9.39 -19.43
N SER A 473 -0.41 8.21 -19.32
CA SER A 473 0.69 7.82 -20.20
C SER A 473 0.22 7.54 -21.62
N ASN A 474 -1.00 7.04 -21.79
CA ASN A 474 -1.60 6.90 -23.11
C ASN A 474 -1.86 8.25 -23.76
N ALA A 475 -2.42 9.21 -23.01
CA ALA A 475 -2.53 10.58 -23.50
C ALA A 475 -1.16 11.12 -23.92
N GLY A 476 -0.14 10.97 -23.07
CA GLY A 476 1.25 11.33 -23.39
C GLY A 476 1.75 10.70 -24.69
N SER A 477 1.54 9.39 -24.86
CA SER A 477 1.98 8.66 -26.05
C SER A 477 1.31 9.11 -27.36
N VAL A 478 0.12 9.73 -27.28
CA VAL A 478 -0.62 10.27 -28.43
C VAL A 478 -0.22 11.72 -28.72
N ILE A 479 0.17 12.48 -27.70
CA ILE A 479 0.58 13.88 -27.83
C ILE A 479 1.79 14.01 -28.76
N TRP A 480 2.80 13.14 -28.64
CA TRP A 480 4.03 13.30 -29.42
C TRP A 480 3.84 13.08 -30.92
N PRO A 481 3.18 12.00 -31.40
CA PRO A 481 2.84 11.86 -32.82
C PRO A 481 1.95 12.99 -33.33
N GLN A 482 0.98 13.45 -32.54
CA GLN A 482 0.08 14.53 -32.95
C GLN A 482 0.79 15.88 -33.03
N GLY A 483 1.61 16.22 -32.04
CA GLY A 483 2.41 17.44 -32.03
C GLY A 483 3.45 17.45 -33.14
N ALA A 484 4.01 16.30 -33.49
CA ALA A 484 4.96 16.19 -34.58
C ALA A 484 4.32 16.45 -35.97
N LYS A 485 3.00 16.27 -36.13
CA LYS A 485 2.30 16.47 -37.43
C LYS A 485 2.25 17.93 -37.88
N LYS A 486 2.18 18.89 -36.95
CA LYS A 486 2.00 20.30 -37.28
C LYS A 486 2.85 21.18 -36.35
N PHE A 487 3.73 21.99 -36.94
CA PHE A 487 4.41 23.06 -36.23
C PHE A 487 3.73 24.41 -36.47
N PRO A 488 3.81 25.35 -35.51
CA PRO A 488 3.23 26.67 -35.68
C PRO A 488 4.05 27.59 -36.61
N TRP A 489 5.25 27.18 -37.01
CA TRP A 489 6.08 27.89 -37.99
C TRP A 489 6.20 27.10 -39.28
N GLU A 490 6.28 27.82 -40.41
CA GLU A 490 6.61 27.22 -41.69
C GLU A 490 8.09 26.83 -41.69
N LEU A 491 8.38 25.53 -41.81
CA LEU A 491 9.71 25.09 -42.25
C LEU A 491 9.84 25.46 -43.72
N LYS A 492 10.31 26.69 -43.99
CA LYS A 492 10.94 26.99 -45.28
C LYS A 492 12.24 26.18 -45.34
N LEU A 493 12.13 24.91 -45.72
CA LEU A 493 13.28 24.17 -46.22
C LEU A 493 13.82 25.01 -47.37
N SER A 494 14.95 25.67 -47.14
CA SER A 494 15.62 26.44 -48.18
C SER A 494 15.87 25.49 -49.34
N THR A 495 15.05 25.59 -50.38
CA THR A 495 15.26 24.92 -51.67
C THR A 495 16.48 25.48 -52.40
N ASP A 496 17.23 26.39 -51.76
CA ASP A 496 18.55 26.88 -52.17
C ASP A 496 19.62 25.79 -51.99
N THR A 497 19.45 24.68 -52.70
CA THR A 497 20.56 23.85 -53.15
C THR A 497 20.42 23.68 -54.65
N ASN A 498 20.77 24.74 -55.37
CA ASN A 498 21.71 24.53 -56.47
C ASN A 498 23.04 24.34 -55.74
N PRO A 499 23.55 23.11 -55.54
CA PRO A 499 24.88 22.94 -54.97
C PRO A 499 25.86 23.53 -55.97
N GLY A 500 26.20 24.80 -55.80
CA GLY A 500 27.40 25.34 -56.42
C GLY A 500 28.54 24.38 -56.10
N PRO A 501 29.45 24.10 -57.06
CA PRO A 501 30.49 23.11 -56.90
C PRO A 501 31.18 23.31 -55.56
N LEU A 502 31.19 22.24 -54.74
CA LEU A 502 31.91 22.21 -53.48
C LEU A 502 33.33 22.73 -53.74
N PRO A 503 33.81 23.75 -53.00
CA PRO A 503 35.18 24.21 -53.18
C PRO A 503 36.11 23.05 -52.87
N ASP A 504 36.95 22.71 -53.85
CA ASP A 504 38.07 21.77 -53.73
C ASP A 504 38.95 22.20 -52.55
N THR A 505 38.62 21.70 -51.37
CA THR A 505 39.44 21.87 -50.18
C THR A 505 40.23 20.58 -50.03
N PRO A 506 41.56 20.59 -50.29
CA PRO A 506 42.39 19.42 -50.06
C PRO A 506 42.48 19.22 -48.54
N TYR A 507 41.83 18.17 -48.03
CA TYR A 507 42.10 17.67 -46.69
C TYR A 507 43.56 17.20 -46.66
N ARG A 508 44.35 17.84 -45.78
CA ARG A 508 45.73 17.48 -45.43
C ARG A 508 45.75 16.99 -43.99
#